data_AF-A0A7R6WTA9-F1
#
_entry.id   AF-A0A7R6WTA9-F1
#
_cell.length_a   1.000
_cell.length_b   1.000
_cell.length_c   1.000
_cell.angle_alpha   90.00
_cell.angle_beta   90.00
_cell.angle_gamma   90.00
#
_symmetry.space_group_name_H-M   'P 1'
#
loop_
_entity.id
_entity.type
_entity.pdbx_description
1 polymer ?
#
loop_
_entity_poly.entity_id
_entity_poly.type
_entity_poly.pdbx_seq_one_letter_code
_entity_poly.pdbx_strand_id
1 'polypeptide(L)' 'MQLAAHASHGLFYFLLLATPIVGLLAFYLGDPWGDIHALNKPAFIILIGIHVVAALYHQFWLRDGTLRRMISPAR' A
#
# COMPACT_ATOMS: atom_id res chain seq x y z
N MET A 1 -11.32 -13.54 -3.84
CA MET A 1 -10.06 -12.76 -3.66
C MET A 1 -10.03 -11.43 -4.42
N GLN A 2 -10.78 -11.23 -5.51
CA GLN A 2 -10.74 -9.97 -6.28
C GLN A 2 -11.03 -8.72 -5.44
N LEU A 3 -12.02 -8.78 -4.53
CA LEU A 3 -12.33 -7.66 -3.64
C LEU A 3 -11.16 -7.28 -2.72
N ALA A 4 -10.52 -8.28 -2.09
CA ALA A 4 -9.37 -8.04 -1.21
C ALA A 4 -8.17 -7.44 -1.98
N ALA A 5 -7.93 -7.91 -3.22
CA ALA A 5 -6.91 -7.34 -4.08
C ALA A 5 -7.21 -5.88 -4.44
N HIS A 6 -8.44 -5.56 -4.86
CA HIS A 6 -8.83 -4.18 -5.17
C HIS A 6 -8.79 -3.28 -3.93
N ALA A 7 -9.19 -3.78 -2.76
CA ALA A 7 -9.14 -3.04 -1.51
C ALA A 7 -7.68 -2.71 -1.12
N SER A 8 -6.77 -3.68 -1.21
CA SER A 8 -5.34 -3.46 -0.94
C SER A 8 -4.75 -2.40 -1.86
N HIS A 9 -4.95 -2.52 -3.18
CA HIS A 9 -4.40 -1.55 -4.14
C HIS A 9 -5.08 -0.18 -4.01
N GLY A 10 -6.40 -0.15 -3.80
CA GLY A 10 -7.14 1.09 -3.56
C GLY A 10 -6.62 1.84 -2.34
N LEU A 11 -6.34 1.13 -1.24
CA LEU A 11 -5.77 1.72 -0.03
C LEU A 11 -4.34 2.21 -0.27
N PHE A 12 -3.51 1.46 -1.00
CA PHE A 12 -2.19 1.95 -1.39
C PHE A 12 -2.27 3.24 -2.21
N TYR A 13 -3.11 3.29 -3.23
CA TYR A 13 -3.25 4.49 -4.06
C TYR A 13 -3.76 5.68 -3.26
N PHE A 14 -4.75 5.45 -2.39
CA PHE A 14 -5.24 6.50 -1.49
C PHE A 14 -4.12 7.05 -0.61
N LEU A 15 -3.37 6.18 0.08
CA LEU A 15 -2.29 6.61 0.97
C LEU A 15 -1.13 7.25 0.20
N LEU A 16 -0.77 6.73 -0.97
CA LEU A 16 0.28 7.29 -1.84
C LEU A 16 -0.05 8.70 -2.31
N LEU A 17 -1.33 9.01 -2.52
CA LEU A 17 -1.77 10.36 -2.87
C LEU A 17 -1.91 11.26 -1.62
N ALA A 18 -2.49 10.74 -0.54
CA ALA A 18 -2.71 11.50 0.69
C ALA A 18 -1.40 11.92 1.36
N THR A 19 -0.39 11.04 1.37
CA THR A 19 0.89 11.27 2.05
C THR A 19 1.63 12.53 1.58
N PRO A 20 1.86 12.76 0.28
CA PRO A 20 2.50 13.99 -0.19
C PRO A 20 1.62 15.22 0.03
N ILE A 21 0.28 15.11 -0.06
CA ILE A 21 -0.63 16.23 0.24
C ILE A 21 -0.48 16.65 1.70
N VAL A 22 -0.56 15.71 2.64
CA VAL A 22 -0.38 16.00 4.08
C VAL A 22 1.05 16.49 4.36
N GLY A 23 2.06 15.96 3.66
CA GLY A 23 3.44 16.42 3.79
C GLY A 23 3.63 17.88 3.34
N LEU A 24 2.97 18.30 2.26
CA LEU A 24 2.96 19.71 1.83
C LEU A 24 2.25 20.59 2.87
N LEU A 25 1.12 20.15 3.41
CA LEU A 25 0.42 20.89 4.48
C LEU A 25 1.30 21.00 5.73
N ALA A 26 2.02 19.94 6.11
CA ALA A 26 2.98 19.97 7.21
C ALA A 26 4.10 21.00 6.97
N PHE A 27 4.63 21.05 5.75
CA PHE A 27 5.70 21.98 5.40
C PHE A 27 5.24 23.45 5.40
N TYR A 28 4.05 23.75 4.86
CA TYR A 28 3.57 25.13 4.71
C TYR A 28 2.73 25.65 5.87
N LEU A 29 2.03 24.77 6.59
CA LEU A 29 1.05 25.14 7.63
C LEU A 29 1.43 24.63 9.03
N GLY A 30 2.42 23.73 9.15
CA GLY A 30 2.86 23.17 10.43
C GLY A 30 1.87 22.17 11.02
N ASP A 31 1.83 22.08 12.35
CA ASP A 31 0.94 21.16 13.07
C ASP A 31 -0.54 21.58 12.95
N PRO A 32 -1.48 20.61 12.88
CA PRO A 32 -1.33 19.18 13.19
C PRO A 32 -0.89 18.29 12.02
N TRP A 33 -0.58 18.87 10.86
CA TRP A 33 -0.32 18.10 9.65
C TRP A 33 0.98 17.28 9.72
N GLY A 34 1.97 17.73 10.50
CA GLY A 34 3.20 16.99 10.77
C GLY A 34 2.93 15.66 11.47
N ASP A 35 2.15 15.70 12.55
CA ASP A 35 1.73 14.50 13.29
C ASP A 35 0.95 13.52 12.41
N ILE A 36 0.01 14.04 11.61
CA ILE A 36 -0.76 13.21 10.67
C ILE A 36 0.18 12.58 9.62
N HIS A 37 1.14 13.35 9.09
CA HIS A 37 2.11 12.82 8.13
C HIS A 37 2.96 11.71 8.74
N ALA A 38 3.37 11.84 10.01
CA ALA A 38 4.16 10.85 10.71
C ALA A 38 3.44 9.48 10.86
N LEU A 39 2.10 9.49 10.94
CA LEU A 39 1.29 8.26 10.98
C LEU A 39 1.30 7.47 9.66
N ASN A 40 1.66 8.08 8.53
CA ASN A 40 1.69 7.39 7.25
C ASN A 40 2.74 6.27 7.24
N LYS A 41 3.89 6.46 7.90
CA LYS A 41 4.96 5.45 7.95
C LYS A 41 4.50 4.12 8.55
N PRO A 42 3.98 4.06 9.79
CA PRO A 42 3.50 2.79 10.34
C PRO A 42 2.32 2.21 9.54
N ALA A 43 1.43 3.07 9.00
CA ALA A 43 0.33 2.61 8.15
C ALA A 43 0.84 1.88 6.89
N PHE A 44 1.81 2.47 6.16
CA PHE A 44 2.41 1.83 5.00
C PHE A 44 3.15 0.55 5.37
N ILE A 45 3.93 0.53 6.46
CA ILE A 45 4.68 -0.67 6.87
C ILE A 45 3.72 -1.84 7.10
N ILE A 46 2.62 -1.61 7.81
CA ILE A 46 1.60 -2.64 8.07
C ILE A 46 0.98 -3.11 6.74
N LEU A 47 0.56 -2.17 5.88
CA LEU A 47 -0.10 -2.50 4.62
C LEU A 47 0.82 -3.25 3.65
N ILE A 48 2.08 -2.83 3.53
CA ILE A 48 3.12 -3.50 2.75
C ILE A 48 3.36 -4.91 3.29
N GLY A 49 3.51 -5.05 4.60
CA GLY A 49 3.71 -6.36 5.23
C GLY A 49 2.58 -7.34 4.90
N ILE A 50 1.32 -6.90 5.08
CA ILE A 50 0.14 -7.71 4.74
C ILE A 50 0.13 -8.06 3.25
N HIS A 51 0.39 -7.09 2.37
CA HIS A 51 0.42 -7.30 0.92
C HIS A 51 1.48 -8.33 0.51
N VAL A 52 2.70 -8.20 1.03
CA VAL A 52 3.81 -9.13 0.74
C VAL A 52 3.47 -10.53 1.24
N VAL A 53 3.01 -10.67 2.49
CA VAL A 53 2.61 -11.98 3.05
C VAL A 53 1.52 -12.62 2.21
N ALA A 54 0.51 -11.85 1.78
CA ALA A 54 -0.53 -12.35 0.90
C ALA A 54 0.04 -12.81 -0.46
N ALA A 55 0.90 -12.02 -1.10
CA ALA A 55 1.52 -12.39 -2.36
C ALA A 55 2.37 -13.67 -2.24
N LEU A 56 3.10 -13.84 -1.15
CA LEU A 56 3.88 -15.06 -0.87
C LEU A 56 2.96 -16.26 -0.59
N TYR A 57 1.85 -16.07 0.12
CA TYR A 57 0.85 -17.12 0.32
C TYR A 57 0.25 -17.58 -1.01
N HIS A 58 -0.07 -16.63 -1.89
CA HIS A 58 -0.54 -16.92 -3.25
C HIS A 58 0.51 -17.65 -4.09
N GLN A 59 1.80 -17.32 -3.92
CA GLN A 59 2.89 -17.97 -4.66
C GLN A 59 3.18 -19.40 -4.17
N PHE A 60 3.28 -19.62 -2.86
CA PHE A 60 3.79 -20.88 -2.31
C PHE A 60 2.71 -21.88 -1.92
N TRP A 61 1.57 -21.42 -1.40
CA TRP A 61 0.45 -22.27 -0.98
C TRP A 61 -0.60 -22.44 -2.08
N LEU A 62 -1.16 -21.33 -2.58
CA LEU A 62 -2.21 -21.40 -3.61
C LEU A 62 -1.66 -21.70 -5.00
N ARG A 63 -0.41 -21.29 -5.27
CA ARG A 63 0.31 -21.50 -6.53
C ARG A 63 -0.47 -21.00 -7.76
N ASP A 64 -1.25 -19.93 -7.59
CA ASP A 64 -2.13 -19.40 -8.64
C ASP A 64 -1.42 -18.40 -9.58
N GLY A 65 -0.11 -18.22 -9.41
CA GLY A 65 0.71 -17.35 -10.25
C GLY A 65 0.41 -15.86 -10.10
N THR A 66 -0.29 -15.43 -9.03
CA THR A 66 -0.57 -14.01 -8.78
C THR A 66 0.71 -13.17 -8.78
N LEU A 67 1.73 -13.58 -8.02
CA LEU A 67 3.02 -12.86 -7.95
C LEU A 67 3.71 -12.82 -9.32
N ARG A 68 3.67 -13.92 -10.08
CA ARG A 68 4.28 -13.99 -11.42
C ARG A 68 3.66 -12.98 -12.40
N ARG A 69 2.35 -12.76 -12.31
CA ARG A 69 1.62 -11.76 -13.12
C ARG A 69 1.99 -10.31 -12.78
N MET A 70 2.48 -10.05 -11.57
CA MET A 70 3.00 -8.72 -11.19
C MET A 70 4.41 -8.48 -11.75
N ILE A 71 5.25 -9.52 -11.81
CA ILE A 71 6.63 -9.42 -12.32
C ILE A 71 6.65 -9.38 -13.84
N SER A 72 5.85 -10.22 -14.48
CA SER A 72 5.72 -10.27 -15.93
C SER A 72 4.23 -10.30 -16.28
N PRO A 73 3.66 -9.17 -16.72
CA PRO A 73 2.35 -9.16 -17.33
C PRO A 73 2.37 -10.12 -18.52
N ALA A 74 1.33 -10.94 -18.68
CA ALA A 74 1.16 -11.71 -19.91
C ALA A 74 1.07 -10.72 -21.09
N ARG A 75 1.80 -10.98 -22.17
CA ARG A 75 1.73 -10.18 -23.41
C ARG A 75 0.37 -10.33 -24.06
#